data_AF-A0A6G1RC90-F1
#
_entry.id   AF-A0A6G1RC90-F1
#
_cell.length_a   1.000
_cell.length_b   1.000
_cell.length_c   1.000
_cell.angle_alpha   90.00
_cell.angle_beta   90.00
_cell.angle_gamma   90.00
#
_symmetry.space_group_name_H-M   'P 1'
#
loop_
_entity.id
_entity.type
_entity.pdbx_description
1 polymer ?
#
loop_
_entity_poly.entity_id
_entity_poly.type
_entity_poly.pdbx_seq_one_letter_code
_entity_poly.pdbx_strand_id
1 'polypeptide(L)'
;QCTLSKWKNKHICQLLFHSGVLVSLSLSGPQLEKVVIDRTLVGKLISDTISDAILTDNFIILTFEDHKQLCFIQFTKKMDSPDVNKRLEKLSCLDFKISYIDILGPEGRRMKRHLAINCMQDMVICWWSATSDGAWPWSPISCERDRANL
;
A
#
# COMPACT_ATOMS: atom_id res chain seq x y z
N GLN A 1 7.42 -11.05 1.43
CA GLN A 1 5.95 -11.25 1.31
C GLN A 1 5.36 -10.39 0.20
N CYS A 2 4.39 -10.91 -0.55
CA CYS A 2 3.57 -10.13 -1.50
C CYS A 2 2.46 -9.41 -0.73
N THR A 3 2.42 -8.09 -0.81
CA THR A 3 1.50 -7.23 -0.05
C THR A 3 0.22 -6.95 -0.83
N LEU A 4 0.31 -6.77 -2.15
CA LEU A 4 -0.83 -6.55 -3.03
C LEU A 4 -0.72 -7.41 -4.29
N SER A 5 -1.83 -8.02 -4.70
CA SER A 5 -1.99 -8.68 -6.00
C SER A 5 -3.23 -8.11 -6.68
N LYS A 6 -3.06 -7.53 -7.88
CA LYS A 6 -4.12 -6.85 -8.60
C LYS A 6 -4.06 -7.15 -10.09
N TRP A 7 -5.21 -7.54 -10.66
CA TRP A 7 -5.40 -7.55 -12.10
C TRP A 7 -5.65 -6.14 -12.60
N LYS A 8 -4.82 -5.68 -13.54
CA LYS A 8 -5.05 -4.41 -14.23
C LYS A 8 -6.06 -4.61 -15.36
N ASN A 9 -5.91 -5.69 -16.10
CA ASN A 9 -6.80 -6.13 -17.17
C ASN A 9 -6.64 -7.64 -17.34
N LYS A 10 -7.34 -8.24 -18.32
CA LYS A 10 -7.27 -9.69 -18.61
C LYS A 10 -5.88 -10.22 -18.98
N HIS A 11 -4.91 -9.36 -19.28
CA HIS A 11 -3.57 -9.72 -19.72
C HIS A 11 -2.47 -9.33 -18.74
N ILE A 12 -2.74 -8.44 -17.78
CA ILE A 12 -1.72 -7.88 -16.90
C ILE A 12 -2.12 -8.04 -15.45
N CYS A 13 -1.30 -8.77 -14.70
CA CYS A 13 -1.36 -8.89 -13.25
C CYS A 13 -0.17 -8.17 -12.61
N GLN A 14 -0.42 -7.42 -11.55
CA GLN A 14 0.60 -6.68 -10.81
C GLN A 14 0.69 -7.17 -9.38
N LEU A 15 1.93 -7.41 -8.94
CA LEU A 15 2.26 -7.84 -7.59
C LEU A 15 3.17 -6.78 -6.96
N LEU A 16 2.80 -6.26 -5.80
CA LEU A 16 3.65 -5.37 -5.02
C LEU A 16 4.12 -6.11 -3.77
N PHE A 17 5.43 -6.14 -3.57
CA PHE A 17 6.06 -6.80 -2.42
C PHE A 17 6.37 -5.81 -1.30
N HIS A 18 6.50 -6.33 -0.08
CA HIS A 18 6.77 -5.50 1.11
C HIS A 18 7.98 -4.56 0.97
N SER A 19 8.97 -4.97 0.17
CA SER A 19 10.20 -4.21 -0.08
C SER A 19 10.04 -3.04 -1.06
N GLY A 20 8.84 -2.84 -1.63
CA GLY A 20 8.57 -1.85 -2.68
C GLY A 20 8.89 -2.34 -4.10
N VAL A 21 9.24 -3.61 -4.28
CA VAL A 21 9.40 -4.20 -5.62
C VAL A 21 8.02 -4.39 -6.25
N LEU A 22 7.82 -3.80 -7.44
CA LEU A 22 6.63 -4.02 -8.27
C LEU A 22 6.95 -5.01 -9.37
N VAL A 23 6.18 -6.08 -9.47
CA VAL A 23 6.27 -7.08 -10.54
C VAL A 23 5.03 -7.00 -11.40
N SER A 24 5.20 -6.79 -12.70
CA SER A 24 4.13 -6.86 -13.69
C SER A 24 4.28 -8.14 -14.52
N LEU A 25 3.24 -8.96 -14.54
CA LEU A 25 3.15 -10.20 -15.31
C LEU A 25 2.23 -9.97 -16.51
N SER A 26 2.75 -10.17 -17.72
CA SER A 26 1.96 -10.14 -18.95
C SER A 26 1.64 -11.57 -19.40
N LEU A 27 0.35 -11.84 -19.60
CA LEU A 27 -0.22 -13.16 -19.84
C LEU A 27 -1.01 -13.18 -21.15
N SER A 28 -0.88 -14.30 -21.86
CA SER A 28 -1.66 -14.62 -23.05
C SER A 28 -2.33 -15.98 -22.87
N GLY A 29 -3.60 -15.91 -22.46
CA GLY A 29 -4.31 -17.09 -21.95
C GLY A 29 -3.59 -17.66 -20.72
N PRO A 30 -3.28 -18.98 -20.70
CA PRO A 30 -2.54 -19.59 -19.61
C PRO A 30 -1.01 -19.36 -19.68
N GLN A 31 -0.50 -18.77 -20.76
CA GLN A 31 0.94 -18.61 -20.98
C GLN A 31 1.46 -17.29 -20.41
N LEU A 32 2.60 -17.36 -19.72
CA LEU A 32 3.33 -16.19 -19.26
C LEU A 32 4.25 -15.70 -20.37
N GLU A 33 3.96 -14.52 -20.92
CA GLU A 33 4.72 -13.94 -22.03
C GLU A 33 5.88 -13.09 -21.55
N LYS A 34 5.67 -12.31 -20.48
CA LYS A 34 6.65 -11.34 -20.01
C LYS A 34 6.55 -11.15 -18.51
N VAL A 35 7.72 -11.05 -17.87
CA VAL A 35 7.84 -10.63 -16.48
C VAL A 35 8.67 -9.36 -16.43
N VAL A 36 8.12 -8.36 -15.76
CA VAL A 36 8.78 -7.08 -15.53
C VAL A 36 8.97 -6.89 -14.04
N ILE A 37 10.22 -6.75 -13.60
CA ILE A 37 10.57 -6.48 -12.20
C ILE A 37 11.05 -5.03 -12.13
N ASP A 38 10.32 -4.21 -11.38
CA ASP A 38 10.63 -2.80 -11.15
C ASP A 38 11.00 -2.58 -9.68
N ARG A 39 12.21 -2.06 -9.45
CA ARG A 39 12.77 -1.76 -8.13
C ARG A 39 12.80 -0.27 -7.82
N THR A 40 12.09 0.55 -8.58
CA THR A 40 12.18 2.03 -8.53
C THR A 40 11.83 2.61 -7.15
N LEU A 41 10.97 1.95 -6.38
CA LEU A 41 10.61 2.38 -5.02
C LEU A 41 11.59 1.87 -3.95
N VAL A 42 12.38 0.84 -4.25
CA VAL A 42 13.31 0.24 -3.29
C VAL A 42 14.37 1.30 -2.92
N GLY A 43 14.52 1.55 -1.62
CA GLY A 43 15.43 2.58 -1.10
C GLY A 43 14.94 4.02 -1.22
N LYS A 44 13.74 4.28 -1.80
CA LYS A 44 13.11 5.60 -1.82
C LYS A 44 12.02 5.79 -0.76
N LEU A 45 11.58 4.71 -0.15
CA LEU A 45 10.57 4.70 0.90
C LEU A 45 11.24 4.88 2.27
N ILE A 46 10.48 5.40 3.24
CA ILE A 46 10.94 5.53 4.63
C ILE A 46 11.19 4.19 5.31
N SER A 47 10.58 3.11 4.79
CA SER A 47 10.67 1.76 5.34
C SER A 47 10.43 0.70 4.26
N ASP A 48 10.97 -0.48 4.47
CA ASP A 48 10.83 -1.68 3.65
C ASP A 48 9.84 -2.72 4.25
N THR A 49 9.05 -2.29 5.24
CA THR A 49 8.02 -3.10 5.90
C THR A 49 6.61 -2.69 5.46
N ILE A 50 6.38 -2.58 4.13
CA ILE A 50 5.05 -2.23 3.61
C ILE A 50 4.02 -3.27 4.05
N SER A 51 3.02 -2.84 4.82
CA SER A 51 2.01 -3.71 5.43
C SER A 51 0.76 -3.89 4.57
N ASP A 52 0.35 -2.86 3.84
CA ASP A 52 -0.75 -2.88 2.88
C ASP A 52 -0.56 -1.78 1.81
N ALA A 53 -1.24 -1.92 0.68
CA ALA A 53 -1.09 -1.00 -0.45
C ALA A 53 -2.34 -0.86 -1.31
N ILE A 54 -2.58 0.36 -1.80
CA ILE A 54 -3.51 0.66 -2.89
C ILE A 54 -2.68 1.06 -4.11
N LEU A 55 -2.90 0.41 -5.24
CA LEU A 55 -2.31 0.75 -6.53
C LEU A 55 -3.41 1.14 -7.52
N THR A 56 -3.38 2.37 -8.02
CA THR A 56 -4.27 2.87 -9.08
C THR A 56 -3.45 3.27 -10.32
N ASP A 57 -4.12 3.76 -11.36
CA ASP A 57 -3.45 4.26 -12.56
C ASP A 57 -2.74 5.61 -12.34
N ASN A 58 -3.09 6.32 -11.26
CA ASN A 58 -2.64 7.70 -11.00
C ASN A 58 -1.81 7.84 -9.73
N PHE A 59 -1.91 6.90 -8.80
CA PHE A 59 -1.18 6.97 -7.53
C PHE A 59 -1.01 5.61 -6.86
N ILE A 60 -0.14 5.59 -5.85
CA ILE A 60 0.02 4.49 -4.90
C ILE A 60 -0.17 5.05 -3.48
N ILE A 61 -0.85 4.30 -2.62
CA ILE A 61 -0.86 4.54 -1.18
C ILE A 61 -0.27 3.32 -0.48
N LEU A 62 0.69 3.54 0.41
CA LEU A 62 1.32 2.47 1.19
C LEU A 62 1.18 2.76 2.69
N THR A 63 0.96 1.70 3.47
CA THR A 63 1.17 1.69 4.92
C THR A 63 2.44 0.94 5.26
N PHE A 64 3.06 1.29 6.39
CA PHE A 64 4.22 0.58 6.94
C PHE A 64 3.88 0.02 8.32
N GLU A 65 4.50 -1.10 8.66
CA GLU A 65 4.28 -1.74 9.94
C GLU A 65 4.97 -0.98 11.09
N ASP A 66 6.14 -0.39 10.84
CA ASP A 66 6.99 0.29 11.81
C ASP A 66 6.87 1.83 11.83
N HIS A 67 6.15 2.43 10.87
CA HIS A 67 5.90 3.88 10.84
C HIS A 67 4.41 4.21 10.91
N LYS A 68 4.07 5.36 11.52
CA LYS A 68 2.71 5.90 11.59
C LYS A 68 2.30 6.78 10.41
N GLN A 69 3.05 6.71 9.31
CA GLN A 69 2.84 7.56 8.13
C GLN A 69 2.26 6.73 6.98
N LEU A 70 1.31 7.29 6.23
CA LEU A 70 1.00 6.85 4.88
C LEU A 70 2.05 7.39 3.93
N CYS A 71 2.50 6.57 3.00
CA CYS A 71 3.21 7.04 1.81
C CYS A 71 2.19 7.23 0.69
N PHE A 72 2.06 8.46 0.20
CA PHE A 72 1.30 8.80 -0.99
C PHE A 72 2.27 9.07 -2.13
N ILE A 73 2.18 8.26 -3.19
CA ILE A 73 3.00 8.39 -4.40
C ILE A 73 2.10 8.81 -5.54
N GLN A 74 2.21 10.06 -5.96
CA GLN A 74 1.41 10.60 -7.05
C GLN A 74 2.18 10.51 -8.36
N PHE A 75 1.60 9.89 -9.38
CA PHE A 75 2.19 9.86 -10.71
C PHE A 75 1.92 11.19 -11.42
N THR A 76 2.98 11.85 -11.89
CA THR A 76 2.85 13.04 -12.72
C THR A 76 2.71 12.62 -14.19
N LYS A 77 1.82 13.30 -14.91
CA LYS A 77 1.56 13.00 -16.33
C LYS A 77 2.74 13.51 -17.16
N LYS A 78 3.53 12.61 -17.76
CA LYS A 78 4.33 13.00 -18.94
C LYS A 78 3.36 13.21 -20.09
N MET A 79 3.21 14.47 -20.50
CA MET A 79 2.74 14.83 -21.83
C MET A 79 3.59 14.03 -22.85
N ASP A 80 2.98 13.54 -23.93
CA ASP A 80 3.64 13.09 -25.17
C ASP A 80 3.93 11.58 -25.42
N SER A 81 3.40 10.63 -24.64
CA SER A 81 3.51 9.19 -24.99
C SER A 81 2.15 8.52 -25.29
N PRO A 82 1.89 8.05 -26.52
CA PRO A 82 0.62 7.40 -26.90
C PRO A 82 0.42 5.98 -26.31
N ASP A 83 1.46 5.36 -25.74
CA ASP A 83 1.39 4.00 -25.18
C ASP A 83 0.99 3.98 -23.68
N VAL A 84 -0.30 4.19 -23.40
CA VAL A 84 -0.87 4.12 -22.03
C VAL A 84 -0.66 2.75 -21.37
N ASN A 85 -0.55 1.68 -22.18
CA ASN A 85 -0.37 0.32 -21.67
C ASN A 85 1.07 0.04 -21.20
N LYS A 86 2.10 0.49 -21.94
CA LYS A 86 3.51 0.34 -21.52
C LYS A 86 3.84 1.20 -20.29
N ARG A 87 3.14 2.33 -20.14
CA ARG A 87 3.33 3.32 -19.07
C ARG A 87 3.10 2.76 -17.66
N LEU A 88 2.32 1.69 -17.51
CA LEU A 88 2.02 1.11 -16.19
C LEU A 88 2.71 -0.23 -15.91
N GLU A 89 3.52 -0.75 -16.84
CA GLU A 89 4.30 -1.96 -16.57
C GLU A 89 5.52 -1.68 -15.70
N LYS A 90 6.07 -0.46 -15.76
CA LYS A 90 7.24 0.02 -15.01
C LYS A 90 7.01 1.41 -14.44
N LEU A 91 7.24 1.57 -13.14
CA LEU A 91 7.29 2.85 -12.44
C LEU A 91 8.50 3.69 -12.87
N SER A 92 9.60 3.06 -13.28
CA SER A 92 10.78 3.75 -13.82
C SER A 92 10.52 4.60 -15.06
N CYS A 93 9.41 4.35 -15.78
CA CYS A 93 8.99 5.15 -16.93
C CYS A 93 8.14 6.38 -16.55
N LEU A 94 7.75 6.49 -15.28
CA LEU A 94 6.90 7.55 -14.75
C LEU A 94 7.72 8.54 -13.94
N ASP A 95 7.38 9.83 -14.07
CA ASP A 95 7.73 10.78 -13.03
C ASP A 95 6.69 10.66 -11.92
N PHE A 96 7.14 10.75 -10.67
CA PHE A 96 6.25 10.69 -9.51
C PHE A 96 6.79 11.51 -8.35
N LYS A 97 5.88 11.93 -7.48
CA LYS A 97 6.18 12.62 -6.23
C LYS A 97 5.79 11.73 -5.06
N ILE A 98 6.70 11.57 -4.10
CA ILE A 98 6.43 10.89 -2.83
C ILE A 98 6.14 11.95 -1.76
N SER A 99 5.08 11.74 -0.99
CA SER A 99 4.72 12.53 0.17
C SER A 99 4.27 11.63 1.31
N TYR A 100 4.48 12.06 2.55
CA TYR A 100 4.12 11.32 3.74
C TYR A 100 3.04 12.07 4.53
N ILE A 101 2.07 11.32 5.04
CA ILE A 101 0.94 11.86 5.81
C ILE A 101 0.87 11.10 7.13
N ASP A 102 0.99 11.81 8.25
CA ASP A 102 0.84 11.21 9.57
C ASP A 102 -0.59 10.71 9.80
N ILE A 103 -0.73 9.51 10.35
CA ILE A 103 -2.01 8.91 10.74
C ILE A 103 -2.10 8.90 12.26
N LEU A 104 -3.30 9.16 12.76
CA LEU A 104 -3.63 8.96 14.17
C LEU A 104 -3.52 7.46 14.52
N GLY A 105 -3.03 7.16 15.73
CA GLY A 105 -2.88 5.79 16.21
C GLY A 105 -1.85 5.68 17.33
N PRO A 106 -1.66 4.48 17.90
CA PRO A 106 -0.71 4.27 18.98
C PRO A 106 0.71 4.52 18.51
N GLU A 107 1.49 5.17 19.37
CA GLU A 107 2.92 5.34 19.15
C GLU A 107 3.70 4.13 19.68
N GLY A 108 4.83 3.83 19.04
CA GLY A 108 5.81 2.86 19.56
C GLY A 108 5.46 1.38 19.43
N ARG A 109 4.37 1.01 18.73
CA ARG A 109 4.06 -0.40 18.41
C ARG A 109 4.06 -0.64 16.91
N ARG A 110 4.69 -1.74 16.49
CA ARG A 110 4.51 -2.30 15.13
C ARG A 110 3.04 -2.64 14.94
N MET A 111 2.44 -2.12 13.88
CA MET A 111 1.01 -2.21 13.63
C MET A 111 0.74 -2.46 12.16
N LYS A 112 0.14 -3.61 11.85
CA LYS A 112 -0.35 -3.89 10.51
C LYS A 112 -1.60 -3.06 10.24
N ARG A 113 -1.49 -2.09 9.34
CA ARG A 113 -2.62 -1.27 8.89
C ARG A 113 -3.15 -1.78 7.56
N HIS A 114 -4.45 -1.72 7.41
CA HIS A 114 -5.19 -2.12 6.24
C HIS A 114 -5.76 -0.90 5.50
N LEU A 115 -5.84 -0.99 4.18
CA LEU A 115 -6.31 0.07 3.30
C LEU A 115 -7.46 -0.41 2.42
N ALA A 116 -8.43 0.46 2.21
CA ALA A 116 -9.46 0.31 1.19
C ALA A 116 -9.74 1.66 0.54
N ILE A 117 -10.14 1.62 -0.73
CA ILE A 117 -10.48 2.78 -1.53
C ILE A 117 -11.86 2.59 -2.12
N ASN A 118 -12.64 3.66 -2.20
CA ASN A 118 -13.93 3.62 -2.86
C ASN A 118 -13.79 3.60 -4.40
N CYS A 119 -14.89 3.35 -5.10
CA CYS A 119 -14.89 3.26 -6.58
C CYS A 119 -14.54 4.58 -7.28
N MET A 120 -14.88 5.72 -6.67
CA MET A 120 -14.56 7.06 -7.19
C MET A 120 -13.10 7.47 -6.96
N GLN A 121 -12.36 6.69 -6.16
CA GLN A 121 -10.95 6.91 -5.83
C GLN A 121 -10.66 8.26 -5.15
N ASP A 122 -11.66 8.84 -4.49
CA ASP A 122 -11.57 10.11 -3.75
C ASP A 122 -11.56 9.90 -2.23
N MET A 123 -11.88 8.70 -1.75
CA MET A 123 -11.86 8.36 -0.33
C MET A 123 -11.09 7.07 -0.06
N VAL A 124 -10.22 7.14 0.95
CA VAL A 124 -9.42 6.01 1.42
C VAL A 124 -9.65 5.84 2.91
N ILE A 125 -9.92 4.60 3.32
CA ILE A 125 -10.06 4.22 4.72
C ILE A 125 -8.80 3.46 5.12
N CYS A 126 -8.22 3.83 6.27
CA CYS A 126 -7.12 3.13 6.90
C CYS A 126 -7.59 2.64 8.28
N TRP A 127 -7.46 1.33 8.55
CA TRP A 127 -7.83 0.73 9.83
C TRP A 127 -6.81 -0.30 10.28
N TRP A 128 -6.89 -0.73 11.53
CA TRP A 128 -6.02 -1.75 12.11
C TRP A 128 -6.79 -2.51 13.19
N SER A 129 -6.32 -3.71 13.53
CA SER A 129 -6.86 -4.45 14.67
C SER A 129 -6.28 -3.90 15.98
N ALA A 130 -7.13 -3.70 16.98
CA ALA A 130 -6.68 -3.42 18.33
C ALA A 130 -6.23 -4.73 18.99
N THR A 131 -4.95 -4.86 19.34
CA THR A 131 -4.49 -5.96 20.21
C THR A 131 -5.17 -5.81 21.58
N SER A 132 -5.75 -6.90 22.10
CA SER A 132 -6.64 -6.94 23.26
C SER A 132 -6.07 -6.37 24.58
N ASP A 133 -4.75 -6.26 24.72
CA ASP A 133 -4.11 -5.91 25.99
C ASP A 133 -3.90 -4.41 26.24
N GLY A 134 -4.31 -3.54 25.32
CA GLY A 134 -4.16 -2.08 25.47
C GLY A 134 -5.46 -1.38 25.83
N ALA A 135 -5.46 -0.52 26.84
CA ALA A 135 -6.50 0.49 27.00
C ALA A 135 -6.34 1.53 25.87
N TRP A 136 -7.34 1.64 25.00
CA TRP A 136 -7.33 2.61 23.90
C TRP A 136 -7.99 3.92 24.34
N PRO A 137 -7.64 5.07 23.73
CA PRO A 137 -8.21 6.37 24.09
C PRO A 137 -9.74 6.42 23.97
N TRP A 138 -10.31 5.54 23.16
CA TRP A 138 -11.75 5.44 22.86
C TRP A 138 -12.34 4.08 23.29
N SER A 139 -11.55 3.19 23.91
CA SER A 139 -12.09 1.96 24.48
C SER A 139 -12.63 2.27 25.88
N PRO A 140 -13.82 1.77 26.25
CA PRO A 140 -14.28 1.86 27.63
C PRO A 140 -13.21 1.22 28.51
N ILE A 141 -12.60 2.02 29.36
CA ILE A 141 -11.63 1.54 30.34
C ILE A 141 -12.42 0.54 31.20
N SER A 142 -12.05 -0.73 31.19
CA SER A 142 -12.63 -1.68 32.14
C SER A 142 -12.42 -1.10 33.52
N CYS A 143 -13.51 -0.86 34.25
CA CYS A 143 -13.40 -0.27 35.58
C CYS A 143 -12.62 -1.24 36.46
N GLU A 144 -11.86 -0.74 37.45
CA GLU A 144 -11.02 -1.59 38.32
C GLU A 144 -11.78 -2.77 38.95
N ARG A 145 -13.12 -2.66 39.07
CA ARG A 145 -14.02 -3.73 39.52
C ARG A 145 -13.98 -5.00 38.65
N ASP A 146 -13.75 -4.89 37.34
CA ASP A 146 -13.70 -6.05 36.44
C ASP A 146 -12.35 -6.78 36.48
N ARG A 147 -11.31 -6.15 37.05
CA ARG A 147 -9.97 -6.73 37.22
C ARG A 147 -9.80 -7.50 38.53
N ALA A 148 -10.70 -7.30 39.50
CA ALA A 148 -10.63 -7.92 40.82
C ALA A 148 -11.20 -9.35 40.87
N ASN A 149 -11.75 -9.86 39.76
CA ASN A 149 -12.34 -11.20 39.65
C ASN A 149 -11.50 -12.18 38.81
N LEU A 150 -10.21 -11.89 38.59
CA LEU A 150 -9.22 -12.78 37.98
C LEU A 150 -8.20 -13.25 39.01
#